data_AF-A0A9E4R9T5-F1
#
_entry.id   AF-A0A9E4R9T5-F1
#
_cell.length_a   1.000
_cell.length_b   1.000
_cell.length_c   1.000
_cell.angle_alpha   90.00
_cell.angle_beta   90.00
_cell.angle_gamma   90.00
#
_symmetry.space_group_name_H-M   'P 1'
#
loop_
_entity.id
_entity.type
_entity.pdbx_description
1 polymer ?
#
loop_
_entity_poly.entity_id
_entity_poly.type
_entity_poly.pdbx_seq_one_letter_code
_entity_poly.pdbx_strand_id
1 'polypeptide(L)'
;AYPAASIASPGVIEHTEGDRFSIGELDGTTSDRARTLSEAIGRAGLRAPIRSNIRGEIWAKLLGNIAFNPVSALTRASMAEIAGDPDTRVLVRAMMEEAYGVAAELGIDIPVSIDARMAGAEAVGAHKTSMLQDVEASKPLELGGLVGTVLELGAILGRPMPSTSAVYACAKLLGAKAVEGAAG
;
A
#
# COMPACT_ATOMS: atom_id res chain seq x y z
N ALA A 1 0.97 -7.79 -6.25
CA ALA A 1 -0.09 -8.79 -5.96
C ALA A 1 -1.10 -8.22 -4.96
N TYR A 2 -2.36 -8.60 -5.07
CA TYR A 2 -3.45 -8.17 -4.17
C TYR A 2 -4.19 -9.37 -3.51
N PRO A 3 -3.49 -10.39 -2.97
CA PRO A 3 -4.18 -11.42 -2.20
C PRO A 3 -4.58 -10.86 -0.83
N ALA A 4 -5.82 -11.12 -0.44
CA ALA A 4 -6.30 -10.98 0.93
C ALA A 4 -6.32 -12.38 1.55
N ALA A 5 -5.41 -12.64 2.48
CA ALA A 5 -5.33 -13.91 3.18
C ALA A 5 -4.91 -13.68 4.64
N SER A 6 -5.41 -14.54 5.54
CA SER A 6 -5.13 -14.49 6.98
C SER A 6 -4.80 -15.89 7.50
N ILE A 7 -4.10 -15.94 8.64
CA ILE A 7 -3.86 -17.19 9.38
C ILE A 7 -5.02 -17.36 10.34
N ALA A 8 -5.90 -18.34 10.09
CA ALA A 8 -7.04 -18.61 10.97
C ALA A 8 -6.62 -19.42 12.20
N SER A 9 -5.68 -20.36 12.03
CA SER A 9 -5.08 -21.17 13.11
C SER A 9 -3.79 -21.85 12.61
N PRO A 10 -2.98 -22.49 13.46
CA PRO A 10 -1.77 -23.19 13.01
C PRO A 10 -2.07 -24.21 11.89
N GLY A 11 -1.51 -23.99 10.71
CA GLY A 11 -1.72 -24.83 9.53
C GLY A 11 -2.97 -24.52 8.70
N VAL A 12 -3.76 -23.50 9.05
CA VAL A 12 -4.98 -23.11 8.32
C VAL A 12 -4.89 -21.66 7.84
N ILE A 13 -4.94 -21.49 6.51
CA ILE A 13 -4.95 -20.18 5.85
C ILE A 13 -6.35 -19.95 5.28
N GLU A 14 -6.92 -18.79 5.58
CA GLU A 14 -8.13 -18.31 4.93
C GLU A 14 -7.72 -17.39 3.78
N HIS A 15 -8.12 -17.73 2.54
CA HIS A 15 -7.92 -16.90 1.36
C HIS A 15 -9.24 -16.27 0.97
N THR A 16 -9.36 -14.96 1.16
CA THR A 16 -10.61 -14.22 0.97
C THR A 16 -10.75 -13.73 -0.47
N GLU A 17 -9.68 -13.16 -1.04
CA GLU A 17 -9.72 -12.57 -2.37
C GLU A 17 -8.33 -12.55 -3.02
N GLY A 18 -8.29 -12.46 -4.35
CA GLY A 18 -7.11 -12.09 -5.10
C GLY A 18 -6.20 -13.27 -5.44
N ASP A 19 -6.18 -13.63 -6.71
CA ASP A 19 -5.39 -14.71 -7.31
C ASP A 19 -4.29 -14.16 -8.25
N ARG A 20 -4.11 -12.83 -8.30
CA ARG A 20 -3.24 -12.14 -9.27
C ARG A 20 -1.89 -11.71 -8.68
N PHE A 21 -0.83 -12.25 -9.26
CA PHE A 21 0.58 -12.03 -8.91
C PHE A 21 1.35 -11.53 -10.13
N SER A 22 1.21 -10.24 -10.48
CA SER A 22 1.98 -9.63 -11.57
C SER A 22 3.49 -9.83 -11.37
N ILE A 23 4.20 -10.24 -12.42
CA ILE A 23 5.66 -10.41 -12.46
C ILE A 23 6.22 -9.41 -13.46
N GLY A 24 7.46 -8.98 -13.30
CA GLY A 24 8.17 -8.28 -14.37
C GLY A 24 9.64 -8.09 -14.04
N GLU A 25 10.44 -7.89 -15.08
CA GLU A 25 11.83 -7.50 -14.92
C GLU A 25 11.93 -6.02 -14.59
N LEU A 26 12.95 -5.65 -13.81
CA LEU A 26 13.13 -4.26 -13.39
C LEU A 26 13.44 -3.35 -14.57
N ASP A 27 14.14 -3.83 -15.58
CA ASP A 27 14.44 -3.10 -16.82
C ASP A 27 13.28 -3.09 -17.84
N GLY A 28 12.16 -3.74 -17.52
CA GLY A 28 10.97 -3.83 -18.35
C GLY A 28 11.05 -4.85 -19.49
N THR A 29 12.15 -5.61 -19.59
CA THR A 29 12.27 -6.71 -20.54
C THR A 29 11.42 -7.92 -20.11
N THR A 30 11.24 -8.88 -21.02
CA THR A 30 10.68 -10.19 -20.68
C THR A 30 11.73 -11.26 -20.87
N SER A 31 12.28 -11.74 -19.75
CA SER A 31 13.28 -12.80 -19.70
C SER A 31 12.64 -14.20 -19.68
N ASP A 32 13.46 -15.23 -19.91
CA ASP A 32 13.01 -16.62 -19.80
C ASP A 32 12.73 -17.04 -18.36
N ARG A 33 13.42 -16.45 -17.36
CA ARG A 33 13.08 -16.68 -15.95
C ARG A 33 11.69 -16.12 -15.61
N ALA A 34 11.32 -14.96 -16.15
CA ALA A 34 10.01 -14.35 -15.93
C ALA A 34 8.89 -15.19 -16.56
N ARG A 35 9.12 -15.72 -17.78
CA ARG A 35 8.22 -16.69 -18.43
C ARG A 35 8.07 -17.97 -17.61
N THR A 36 9.19 -18.57 -17.22
CA THR A 36 9.20 -19.80 -16.40
C THR A 36 8.41 -19.63 -15.10
N LEU A 37 8.61 -18.50 -14.40
CA LEU A 37 7.90 -18.20 -13.16
C LEU A 37 6.40 -17.96 -13.38
N SER A 38 6.04 -17.21 -14.42
CA SER A 38 4.65 -16.96 -14.81
C SER A 38 3.90 -18.27 -15.09
N GLU A 39 4.51 -19.16 -15.87
CA GLU A 39 3.94 -20.48 -16.18
C GLU A 39 3.85 -21.38 -14.95
N ALA A 40 4.85 -21.37 -14.07
CA ALA A 40 4.82 -22.16 -12.84
C ALA A 40 3.67 -21.73 -11.92
N ILE A 41 3.46 -20.42 -11.74
CA ILE A 41 2.34 -19.88 -10.95
C ILE A 41 1.01 -20.16 -11.67
N GLY A 42 0.97 -20.07 -13.00
CA GLY A 42 -0.18 -20.41 -13.82
C GLY A 42 -0.63 -21.87 -13.64
N ARG A 43 0.31 -22.82 -13.62
CA ARG A 43 0.03 -24.25 -13.37
C ARG A 43 -0.57 -24.51 -11.98
N ALA A 44 -0.32 -23.61 -11.02
CA ALA A 44 -0.92 -23.67 -9.69
C ALA A 44 -2.34 -23.07 -9.61
N GLY A 45 -2.90 -22.62 -10.75
CA GLY A 45 -4.25 -22.04 -10.81
C GLY A 45 -4.31 -20.54 -10.51
N LEU A 46 -3.16 -19.87 -10.38
CA LEU A 46 -3.07 -18.44 -10.10
C LEU A 46 -2.77 -17.62 -11.37
N ARG A 47 -3.10 -16.33 -11.36
CA ARG A 47 -2.86 -15.42 -12.48
C ARG A 47 -1.54 -14.67 -12.29
N ALA A 48 -0.53 -14.95 -13.11
CA ALA A 48 0.77 -14.29 -13.01
C ALA A 48 1.20 -13.55 -14.27
N PRO A 49 0.50 -12.47 -14.65
CA PRO A 49 0.77 -11.83 -15.92
C PRO A 49 2.11 -11.06 -15.86
N ILE A 50 2.88 -11.13 -16.95
CA ILE A 50 4.16 -10.41 -17.06
C ILE A 50 3.89 -8.95 -17.40
N ARG A 51 4.62 -8.03 -16.76
CA ARG A 51 4.51 -6.58 -16.88
C ARG A 51 5.85 -5.99 -17.29
N SER A 52 5.84 -5.17 -18.33
CA SER A 52 6.99 -4.35 -18.70
C SER A 52 7.19 -3.16 -17.75
N ASN A 53 6.14 -2.69 -17.08
CA ASN A 53 6.22 -1.65 -16.06
C ASN A 53 5.92 -2.21 -14.65
N ILE A 54 6.78 -3.10 -14.17
CA ILE A 54 6.61 -3.69 -12.83
C ILE A 54 6.81 -2.66 -11.71
N ARG A 55 7.70 -1.67 -11.92
CA ARG A 55 7.94 -0.58 -10.95
C ARG A 55 6.68 0.26 -10.77
N GLY A 56 6.01 0.62 -11.85
CA GLY A 56 4.72 1.32 -11.81
C GLY A 56 3.66 0.53 -11.06
N GLU A 57 3.54 -0.78 -11.29
CA GLU A 57 2.60 -1.65 -10.56
C GLU A 57 2.91 -1.72 -9.05
N ILE A 58 4.19 -1.73 -8.66
CA ILE A 58 4.61 -1.65 -7.25
C ILE A 58 4.18 -0.32 -6.65
N TRP A 59 4.48 0.80 -7.33
CA TRP A 59 4.14 2.14 -6.88
C TRP A 59 2.63 2.40 -6.83
N ALA A 60 1.85 1.85 -7.77
CA ALA A 60 0.40 1.94 -7.75
C ALA A 60 -0.20 1.30 -6.47
N LYS A 61 0.35 0.16 -6.03
CA LYS A 61 -0.05 -0.46 -4.76
C LYS A 61 0.42 0.38 -3.57
N LEU A 62 1.69 0.80 -3.61
CA LEU A 62 2.32 1.57 -2.54
C LEU A 62 1.62 2.89 -2.28
N LEU A 63 1.12 3.56 -3.31
CA LEU A 63 0.35 4.81 -3.22
C LEU A 63 -0.83 4.70 -2.26
N GLY A 64 -1.60 3.61 -2.37
CA GLY A 64 -2.71 3.34 -1.44
C GLY A 64 -2.24 3.10 -0.02
N ASN A 65 -1.15 2.34 0.14
CA ASN A 65 -0.57 2.06 1.45
C ASN A 65 -0.03 3.32 2.13
N ILE A 66 0.55 4.26 1.39
CA ILE A 66 1.08 5.50 1.95
C ILE A 66 -0.06 6.42 2.39
N ALA A 67 -1.06 6.60 1.53
CA ALA A 67 -2.06 7.63 1.74
C ALA A 67 -3.24 7.17 2.61
N PHE A 68 -3.74 5.94 2.44
CA PHE A 68 -4.92 5.46 3.19
C PHE A 68 -4.56 4.72 4.48
N ASN A 69 -3.55 3.85 4.48
CA ASN A 69 -3.32 2.97 5.64
C ASN A 69 -3.05 3.72 6.95
N PRO A 70 -2.13 4.71 7.01
CA PRO A 70 -1.87 5.42 8.27
C PRO A 70 -3.01 6.35 8.67
N VAL A 71 -3.75 6.94 7.72
CA VAL A 71 -4.93 7.76 8.01
C VAL A 71 -6.04 6.89 8.63
N SER A 72 -6.33 5.74 8.01
CA SER A 72 -7.25 4.72 8.53
C SER A 72 -6.86 4.24 9.93
N ALA A 73 -5.57 3.99 10.17
CA ALA A 73 -5.08 3.62 11.50
C ALA A 73 -5.34 4.71 12.56
N LEU A 74 -5.10 5.98 12.22
CA LEU A 74 -5.29 7.12 13.12
C LEU A 74 -6.76 7.41 13.41
N THR A 75 -7.62 7.36 12.40
CA THR A 75 -9.03 7.76 12.51
C THR A 75 -9.97 6.61 12.85
N ARG A 76 -9.50 5.35 12.73
CA ARG A 76 -10.33 4.13 12.78
C ARG A 76 -11.39 4.05 11.66
N ALA A 77 -11.25 4.88 10.63
CA ALA A 77 -12.17 4.96 9.51
C ALA A 77 -11.78 3.99 8.39
N SER A 78 -12.78 3.50 7.66
CA SER A 78 -12.64 2.74 6.43
C SER A 78 -12.17 3.60 5.26
N MET A 79 -11.73 2.95 4.17
CA MET A 79 -11.30 3.67 2.96
C MET A 79 -12.40 4.56 2.36
N ALA A 80 -13.66 4.10 2.38
CA ALA A 80 -14.79 4.89 1.88
C ALA A 80 -15.09 6.11 2.76
N GLU A 81 -15.00 5.97 4.08
CA GLU A 81 -15.20 7.09 5.01
C GLU A 81 -14.12 8.16 4.81
N ILE A 82 -12.86 7.76 4.67
CA ILE A 82 -11.74 8.68 4.40
C ILE A 82 -11.87 9.37 3.04
N ALA A 83 -12.28 8.63 2.01
CA ALA A 83 -12.41 9.22 0.68
C ALA A 83 -13.64 10.13 0.56
N GLY A 84 -14.69 9.86 1.33
CA GLY A 84 -15.95 10.61 1.36
C GLY A 84 -15.95 11.84 2.28
N ASP A 85 -15.10 11.87 3.30
CA ASP A 85 -14.96 13.03 4.19
C ASP A 85 -14.15 14.16 3.51
N PRO A 86 -14.65 15.41 3.43
CA PRO A 86 -14.01 16.49 2.69
C PRO A 86 -12.56 16.80 3.12
N ASP A 87 -12.28 16.76 4.43
CA ASP A 87 -10.99 17.18 4.97
C ASP A 87 -9.94 16.09 4.80
N THR A 88 -10.27 14.84 5.13
CA THR A 88 -9.38 13.71 4.94
C THR A 88 -9.17 13.38 3.46
N ARG A 89 -10.15 13.64 2.59
CA ARG A 89 -9.99 13.57 1.13
C ARG A 89 -8.88 14.48 0.62
N VAL A 90 -8.81 15.72 1.12
CA VAL A 90 -7.75 16.68 0.77
C VAL A 90 -6.39 16.18 1.25
N LEU A 91 -6.31 15.69 2.49
CA LEU A 91 -5.08 15.16 3.06
C LEU A 91 -4.55 13.94 2.27
N VAL A 92 -5.40 12.96 2.01
CA VAL A 92 -5.02 11.75 1.25
C VAL A 92 -4.58 12.11 -0.16
N ARG A 93 -5.26 13.05 -0.83
CA ARG A 93 -4.83 13.56 -2.13
C ARG A 93 -3.44 14.19 -2.06
N ALA A 94 -3.19 15.08 -1.10
CA ALA A 94 -1.87 15.72 -0.94
C ALA A 94 -0.75 14.69 -0.70
N MET A 95 -1.00 13.67 0.14
CA MET A 95 -0.04 12.58 0.35
C MET A 95 0.21 11.77 -0.94
N MET A 96 -0.83 11.54 -1.74
CA MET A 96 -0.67 10.89 -3.04
C MET A 96 0.15 11.75 -4.00
N GLU A 97 -0.12 13.05 -4.10
CA GLU A 97 0.63 14.00 -4.94
C GLU A 97 2.12 14.05 -4.57
N GLU A 98 2.42 14.08 -3.26
CA GLU A 98 3.79 13.97 -2.74
C GLU A 98 4.46 12.66 -3.24
N ALA A 99 3.80 11.52 -3.11
CA ALA A 99 4.31 10.23 -3.53
C ALA A 99 4.48 10.11 -5.07
N TYR A 100 3.53 10.65 -5.86
CA TYR A 100 3.68 10.75 -7.32
C TYR A 100 4.89 11.58 -7.70
N GLY A 101 5.13 12.68 -6.99
CA GLY A 101 6.28 13.52 -7.21
C GLY A 101 7.61 12.77 -7.02
N VAL A 102 7.71 11.95 -5.97
CA VAL A 102 8.87 11.08 -5.75
C VAL A 102 9.00 10.04 -6.87
N ALA A 103 7.90 9.36 -7.24
CA ALA A 103 7.91 8.37 -8.31
C ALA A 103 8.36 8.95 -9.65
N ALA A 104 7.88 10.15 -9.99
CA ALA A 104 8.21 10.84 -11.23
C ALA A 104 9.71 11.18 -11.31
N GLU A 105 10.31 11.67 -10.23
CA GLU A 105 11.75 11.93 -10.17
C GLU A 105 12.61 10.67 -10.28
N LEU A 106 12.08 9.52 -9.84
CA LEU A 106 12.71 8.21 -10.04
C LEU A 106 12.49 7.64 -11.46
N GLY A 107 11.81 8.37 -12.34
CA GLY A 107 11.47 7.92 -13.69
C GLY A 107 10.43 6.79 -13.71
N ILE A 108 9.57 6.71 -12.69
CA ILE A 108 8.57 5.66 -12.54
C ILE A 108 7.20 6.21 -12.95
N ASP A 109 6.64 5.65 -14.01
CA ASP A 109 5.27 5.89 -14.42
C ASP A 109 4.31 5.00 -13.61
N ILE A 110 3.38 5.61 -12.88
CA ILE A 110 2.39 4.91 -12.08
C ILE A 110 1.13 4.71 -12.95
N PRO A 111 0.70 3.46 -13.23
CA PRO A 111 -0.38 3.13 -14.18
C PRO A 111 -1.79 3.32 -13.60
N VAL A 112 -1.98 4.32 -12.76
CA VAL A 112 -3.28 4.73 -12.20
C VAL A 112 -3.21 6.25 -11.98
N SER A 113 -4.34 6.95 -11.96
CA SER A 113 -4.39 8.36 -11.55
C SER A 113 -4.84 8.50 -10.09
N ILE A 114 -4.56 9.63 -9.46
CA ILE A 114 -5.07 9.93 -8.11
C ILE A 114 -6.60 9.84 -8.09
N ASP A 115 -7.27 10.42 -9.08
CA ASP A 115 -8.74 10.40 -9.15
C ASP A 115 -9.30 8.98 -9.26
N ALA A 116 -8.70 8.14 -10.11
CA ALA A 116 -9.07 6.73 -10.20
C ALA A 116 -8.80 5.99 -8.90
N ARG A 117 -7.71 6.33 -8.18
CA ARG A 117 -7.37 5.71 -6.90
C ARG A 117 -8.35 6.10 -5.78
N MET A 118 -8.78 7.36 -5.75
CA MET A 118 -9.79 7.89 -4.82
C MET A 118 -11.16 7.27 -5.11
N ALA A 119 -11.58 7.24 -6.37
CA ALA A 119 -12.83 6.59 -6.77
C ALA A 119 -12.83 5.08 -6.41
N GLY A 120 -11.70 4.39 -6.61
CA GLY A 120 -11.55 3.00 -6.18
C GLY A 120 -11.64 2.80 -4.67
N ALA A 121 -11.17 3.78 -3.87
CA ALA A 121 -11.29 3.75 -2.42
C ALA A 121 -12.73 3.97 -1.94
N GLU A 122 -13.49 4.85 -2.60
CA GLU A 122 -14.93 5.01 -2.35
C GLU A 122 -15.71 3.73 -2.68
N ALA A 123 -15.39 3.13 -3.83
CA ALA A 123 -16.11 1.96 -4.35
C ALA A 123 -15.86 0.67 -3.55
N VAL A 124 -14.72 0.54 -2.85
CA VAL A 124 -14.40 -0.65 -2.05
C VAL A 124 -15.28 -0.76 -0.78
N GLY A 125 -15.98 0.32 -0.41
CA GLY A 125 -16.89 0.36 0.74
C GLY A 125 -16.17 0.41 2.09
N ALA A 126 -16.78 -0.20 3.10
CA ALA A 126 -16.32 -0.19 4.50
C ALA A 126 -15.06 -1.03 4.77
N HIS A 127 -14.14 -1.10 3.80
CA HIS A 127 -12.89 -1.84 3.92
C HIS A 127 -11.93 -1.14 4.89
N LYS A 128 -11.56 -1.86 5.96
CA LYS A 128 -10.49 -1.47 6.88
C LYS A 128 -9.15 -1.89 6.32
N THR A 129 -8.20 -0.96 6.29
CA THR A 129 -6.83 -1.24 5.84
C THR A 129 -6.14 -2.24 6.79
N SER A 130 -5.16 -2.99 6.28
CA SER A 130 -4.40 -3.95 7.10
C SER A 130 -3.76 -3.28 8.32
N MET A 131 -3.26 -2.05 8.15
CA MET A 131 -2.66 -1.30 9.26
C MET A 131 -3.68 -0.96 10.36
N LEU A 132 -4.93 -0.63 10.02
CA LEU A 132 -5.98 -0.44 11.02
C LEU A 132 -6.27 -1.76 11.76
N GLN A 133 -6.33 -2.87 11.03
CA GLN A 133 -6.50 -4.20 11.64
C GLN A 133 -5.33 -4.54 12.58
N ASP A 134 -4.10 -4.18 12.23
CA ASP A 134 -2.94 -4.35 13.11
C ASP A 134 -3.04 -3.51 14.38
N VAL A 135 -3.49 -2.26 14.29
CA VAL A 135 -3.74 -1.44 15.49
C VAL A 135 -4.86 -2.05 16.34
N GLU A 136 -5.95 -2.53 15.75
CA GLU A 136 -7.05 -3.20 16.48
C GLU A 136 -6.60 -4.51 17.14
N ALA A 137 -5.62 -5.19 16.55
CA ALA A 137 -5.02 -6.41 17.09
C ALA A 137 -3.79 -6.15 17.98
N SER A 138 -3.47 -4.88 18.30
CA SER A 138 -2.29 -4.48 19.07
C SER A 138 -0.97 -5.04 18.53
N LYS A 139 -0.85 -5.13 17.20
CA LYS A 139 0.37 -5.58 16.50
C LYS A 139 1.27 -4.38 16.14
N PRO A 140 2.59 -4.61 16.01
CA PRO A 140 3.49 -3.61 15.43
C PRO A 140 3.05 -3.20 14.02
N LEU A 141 3.16 -1.90 13.70
CA LEU A 141 2.76 -1.37 12.39
C LEU A 141 3.93 -1.38 11.40
N GLU A 142 3.67 -1.78 10.15
CA GLU A 142 4.63 -1.76 9.04
C GLU A 142 4.85 -0.35 8.44
N LEU A 143 4.96 0.68 9.29
CA LEU A 143 5.10 2.07 8.82
C LEU A 143 6.46 2.34 8.18
N GLY A 144 7.55 1.80 8.76
CA GLY A 144 8.91 2.08 8.30
C GLY A 144 9.17 1.59 6.87
N GLY A 145 8.78 0.35 6.57
CA GLY A 145 9.02 -0.27 5.25
C GLY A 145 8.07 0.20 4.14
N LEU A 146 7.00 0.93 4.48
CA LEU A 146 6.03 1.45 3.51
C LEU A 146 6.12 2.96 3.39
N VAL A 147 5.77 3.68 4.46
CA VAL A 147 5.72 5.14 4.47
C VAL A 147 7.12 5.72 4.67
N GLY A 148 7.89 5.14 5.60
CA GLY A 148 9.25 5.59 5.92
C GLY A 148 10.19 5.53 4.73
N THR A 149 10.15 4.44 3.95
CA THR A 149 10.96 4.28 2.73
C THR A 149 10.69 5.37 1.69
N VAL A 150 9.43 5.79 1.49
CA VAL A 150 9.15 6.86 0.52
C VAL A 150 9.54 8.23 1.05
N LEU A 151 9.40 8.49 2.35
CA LEU A 151 9.95 9.70 2.96
C LEU A 151 11.48 9.77 2.82
N GLU A 152 12.18 8.65 2.97
CA GLU A 152 13.64 8.57 2.75
C GLU A 152 14.00 8.87 1.29
N LEU A 153 13.27 8.28 0.32
CA LEU A 153 13.46 8.59 -1.10
C LEU A 153 13.19 10.08 -1.39
N GLY A 154 12.12 10.65 -0.83
CA GLY A 154 11.84 12.08 -0.92
C GLY A 154 12.99 12.94 -0.39
N ALA A 155 13.56 12.57 0.77
CA ALA A 155 14.70 13.27 1.34
C ALA A 155 15.97 13.17 0.46
N ILE A 156 16.27 12.00 -0.09
CA ILE A 156 17.41 11.78 -1.02
C ILE A 156 17.28 12.66 -2.26
N LEU A 157 16.05 12.86 -2.74
CA LEU A 157 15.74 13.67 -3.91
C LEU A 157 15.58 15.17 -3.58
N GLY A 158 15.63 15.55 -2.30
CA GLY A 158 15.38 16.93 -1.87
C GLY A 158 13.92 17.36 -2.06
N ARG A 159 12.98 16.42 -2.10
CA ARG A 159 11.56 16.66 -2.32
C ARG A 159 10.79 16.67 -0.99
N PRO A 160 10.21 17.82 -0.60
CA PRO A 160 9.42 17.89 0.63
C PRO A 160 8.15 17.04 0.55
N MET A 161 7.87 16.31 1.62
CA MET A 161 6.64 15.52 1.80
C MET A 161 5.97 15.85 3.14
N PRO A 162 5.56 17.10 3.38
CA PRO A 162 5.10 17.56 4.69
C PRO A 162 3.85 16.83 5.19
N SER A 163 2.90 16.54 4.31
CA SER A 163 1.65 15.85 4.67
C SER A 163 1.94 14.41 5.10
N THR A 164 2.74 13.71 4.29
CA THR A 164 3.14 12.34 4.56
C THR A 164 4.00 12.23 5.82
N SER A 165 4.91 13.18 6.04
CA SER A 165 5.78 13.24 7.21
C SER A 165 4.99 13.44 8.51
N ALA A 166 4.02 14.37 8.50
CA ALA A 166 3.17 14.62 9.66
C ALA A 166 2.33 13.38 10.03
N VAL A 167 1.68 12.76 9.05
CA VAL A 167 0.89 11.54 9.24
C VAL A 167 1.77 10.38 9.73
N TYR A 168 2.96 10.21 9.15
CA TYR A 168 3.93 9.21 9.59
C TYR A 168 4.32 9.37 11.05
N ALA A 169 4.61 10.60 11.50
CA ALA A 169 4.99 10.87 12.88
C ALA A 169 3.88 10.48 13.87
N CYS A 170 2.62 10.86 13.58
CA CYS A 170 1.47 10.49 14.40
C CYS A 170 1.22 8.98 14.41
N ALA A 171 1.21 8.34 13.24
CA ALA A 171 0.95 6.91 13.12
C ALA A 171 2.05 6.08 13.80
N LYS A 172 3.31 6.54 13.75
CA LYS A 172 4.44 5.87 14.42
C LYS A 172 4.26 5.86 15.93
N LEU A 173 3.82 6.99 16.51
CA LEU A 173 3.52 7.05 17.94
C LEU A 173 2.31 6.18 18.32
N LEU A 174 1.25 6.18 17.49
CA LEU A 174 0.11 5.29 17.68
C LEU A 174 0.55 3.82 17.74
N GLY A 175 1.39 3.38 16.80
CA GLY A 175 1.90 2.01 16.77
C GLY A 175 2.68 1.62 18.02
N ALA A 176 3.53 2.53 18.53
CA ALA A 176 4.25 2.30 19.79
C ALA A 176 3.28 2.15 20.98
N LYS A 177 2.25 3.02 21.06
CA LYS A 177 1.27 3.00 22.15
C LYS A 177 0.34 1.78 22.12
N ALA A 178 -0.04 1.31 20.93
CA ALA A 178 -0.91 0.15 20.77
C ALA A 178 -0.27 -1.15 21.28
N VAL A 179 1.04 -1.30 21.10
CA VAL A 179 1.81 -2.45 21.57
C VAL A 179 2.06 -2.38 23.09
N GLU A 180 2.42 -1.19 23.62
CA GLU A 180 2.59 -0.99 25.06
C GLU A 180 1.33 -1.35 25.86
N GLY A 181 0.15 -0.94 25.38
CA GLY A 181 -1.13 -1.20 26.04
C GLY A 181 -1.57 -2.67 26.04
N ALA A 182 -0.98 -3.53 25.20
CA ALA A 182 -1.26 -4.96 25.19
C ALA A 182 -0.33 -5.78 26.10
N ALA A 183 0.75 -5.17 26.58
CA ALA A 183 1.73 -5.81 27.47
C ALA A 183 1.44 -5.61 28.97
N GLY A 184 0.43 -4.82 29.33
CA GLY A 184 -0.01 -4.55 30.71
C GLY A 184 -1.42 -5.06 30.96
#